data_AF-A0A6P7G7S0-F1
#
_entry.id   AF-A0A6P7G7S0-F1
#
_cell.length_a   1.000
_cell.length_b   1.000
_cell.length_c   1.000
_cell.angle_alpha   90.00
_cell.angle_beta   90.00
_cell.angle_gamma   90.00
#
_symmetry.space_group_name_H-M   'P 1'
#
loop_
_entity.id
_entity.type
_entity.pdbx_description
1 polymer ?
#
loop_
_entity_poly.entity_id
_entity_poly.type
_entity_poly.pdbx_seq_one_letter_code
_entity_poly.pdbx_strand_id
1 'polypeptide(L)'
;MAVERQAEPPISTEDTCKRLIYIANVRPKYYCGGPDKYTQIKPGKLQFLKETIGSDYNLLLKTIESVNEDPLIPFRKQIFNMLCSPMLFEEASKECKTDICTLIHKIMKYDEDFFEYIHCMSLCNKRKFTKSARRAVRLYYKGKTPSQLAQYYADTMSVHGWTHRRLIKFCHIKAESPAHEIVLSYIMKKKCVDTEDDEVKKNLEYMKKCDELRKENQK
;
A
#
# COMPACT_ATOMS: atom_id res chain seq x y z
N MET A 1 30.10 -40.93 -8.12
CA MET A 1 30.89 -39.68 -7.97
C MET A 1 29.96 -38.59 -7.51
N ALA A 2 30.06 -38.17 -6.24
CA ALA A 2 29.33 -37.00 -5.75
C ALA A 2 30.02 -35.76 -6.31
N VAL A 3 29.32 -35.00 -7.16
CA VAL A 3 29.79 -33.69 -7.60
C VAL A 3 29.76 -32.80 -6.37
N GLU A 4 30.94 -32.45 -5.84
CA GLU A 4 31.07 -31.41 -4.82
C GLU A 4 30.41 -30.15 -5.37
N ARG A 5 29.24 -29.80 -4.82
CA ARG A 5 28.62 -28.51 -5.10
C ARG A 5 29.52 -27.45 -4.49
N GLN A 6 30.28 -26.78 -5.34
CA GLN A 6 30.97 -25.54 -4.97
C GLN A 6 29.92 -24.62 -4.33
N ALA A 7 30.22 -24.16 -3.11
CA ALA A 7 29.36 -23.23 -2.40
C ALA A 7 29.24 -21.96 -3.24
N GLU A 8 28.02 -21.62 -3.65
CA GLU A 8 27.75 -20.38 -4.39
C GLU A 8 28.27 -19.18 -3.59
N PRO A 9 28.90 -18.18 -4.25
CA PRO A 9 29.38 -16.99 -3.57
C PRO A 9 28.22 -16.27 -2.85
N PRO A 10 28.49 -15.62 -1.71
CA PRO A 10 27.46 -14.90 -0.97
C PRO A 10 26.84 -13.83 -1.87
N ILE A 11 25.51 -13.88 -2.00
CA ILE A 11 24.75 -12.89 -2.76
C ILE A 11 24.88 -11.50 -2.12
N SER A 12 24.94 -10.46 -2.95
CA SER A 12 24.99 -9.09 -2.46
C SER A 12 23.69 -8.71 -1.71
N THR A 13 23.77 -7.73 -0.81
CA THR A 13 22.58 -7.18 -0.13
C THR A 13 21.59 -6.60 -1.13
N GLU A 14 22.06 -5.92 -2.17
CA GLU A 14 21.22 -5.37 -3.24
C GLU A 14 20.46 -6.47 -4.00
N ASP A 15 21.16 -7.54 -4.40
CA ASP A 15 20.51 -8.65 -5.13
C ASP A 15 19.55 -9.42 -4.23
N THR A 16 19.82 -9.49 -2.93
CA THR A 16 18.89 -10.06 -1.96
C THR A 16 17.63 -9.19 -1.81
N CYS A 17 17.78 -7.86 -1.78
CA CYS A 17 16.66 -6.92 -1.82
C CYS A 17 15.82 -7.10 -3.08
N LYS A 18 16.46 -7.11 -4.26
CA LYS A 18 15.77 -7.37 -5.54
C LYS A 18 15.03 -8.71 -5.49
N ARG A 19 15.71 -9.78 -5.07
CA ARG A 19 15.09 -11.11 -4.95
C ARG A 19 13.86 -11.11 -4.03
N LEU A 20 13.90 -10.40 -2.92
CA LEU A 20 12.74 -10.23 -2.05
C LEU A 20 11.60 -9.45 -2.71
N ILE A 21 11.88 -8.53 -3.61
CA ILE A 21 10.88 -7.76 -4.35
C ILE A 21 10.23 -8.62 -5.44
N TYR A 22 11.00 -9.32 -6.28
CA TYR A 22 10.45 -10.13 -7.38
C TYR A 22 9.89 -11.48 -6.93
N ILE A 23 10.51 -12.13 -5.95
CA ILE A 23 10.23 -13.53 -5.58
C ILE A 23 9.67 -13.66 -4.16
N ALA A 24 9.67 -12.58 -3.37
CA ALA A 24 9.20 -12.58 -1.99
C ALA A 24 9.93 -13.57 -1.06
N ASN A 25 11.17 -13.94 -1.41
CA ASN A 25 11.95 -14.94 -0.70
C ASN A 25 13.46 -14.62 -0.73
N VAL A 26 14.16 -14.91 0.37
CA VAL A 26 15.62 -14.74 0.45
C VAL A 26 16.33 -15.83 -0.36
N ARG A 27 15.77 -17.04 -0.36
CA ARG A 27 16.28 -18.16 -1.16
C ARG A 27 15.77 -18.06 -2.60
N PRO A 28 16.52 -18.56 -3.61
CA PRO A 28 16.11 -18.56 -5.01
C PRO A 28 15.02 -19.63 -5.26
N LYS A 29 13.89 -19.53 -4.56
CA LYS A 29 12.73 -20.40 -4.70
C LYS A 29 11.52 -19.54 -4.99
N TYR A 30 11.05 -19.64 -6.22
CA TYR A 30 9.81 -19.06 -6.66
C TYR A 30 8.63 -19.97 -6.30
N TYR A 31 7.57 -19.37 -5.77
CA TYR A 31 6.32 -20.06 -5.49
C TYR A 31 5.25 -19.45 -6.39
N CYS A 32 4.55 -20.30 -7.14
CA CYS A 32 3.44 -19.86 -7.98
C CYS A 32 2.24 -19.45 -7.10
N GLY A 33 1.67 -18.29 -7.40
CA GLY A 33 0.50 -17.73 -6.72
C GLY A 33 0.81 -16.43 -5.98
N GLY A 34 -0.25 -15.72 -5.58
CA GLY A 34 -0.11 -14.44 -4.90
C GLY A 34 0.69 -14.56 -3.60
N PRO A 35 1.45 -13.51 -3.23
CA PRO A 35 2.30 -13.53 -2.05
C PRO A 35 1.52 -13.92 -0.79
N ASP A 36 0.27 -13.48 -0.66
CA ASP A 36 -0.57 -13.72 0.52
C ASP A 36 -0.73 -15.19 0.92
N LYS A 37 -0.54 -16.13 -0.02
CA LYS A 37 -0.63 -17.57 0.25
C LYS A 37 0.65 -18.17 0.83
N TYR A 38 1.82 -17.58 0.56
CA TYR A 38 3.13 -18.19 0.86
C TYR A 38 4.10 -17.24 1.57
N THR A 39 3.71 -15.97 1.70
CA THR A 39 4.51 -14.84 2.18
C THR A 39 4.07 -14.45 3.59
N GLN A 40 3.85 -15.43 4.46
CA GLN A 40 4.01 -15.16 5.89
C GLN A 40 5.41 -14.60 6.08
N ILE A 41 5.54 -13.54 6.87
CA ILE A 41 6.82 -12.89 7.16
C ILE A 41 7.76 -13.96 7.74
N LYS A 42 8.65 -14.51 6.90
CA LYS A 42 9.57 -15.57 7.31
C LYS A 42 10.66 -14.96 8.20
N PRO A 43 11.14 -15.66 9.24
CA PRO A 43 12.21 -15.18 10.11
C PRO A 43 13.43 -14.67 9.34
N GLY A 44 13.83 -15.36 8.27
CA GLY A 44 14.96 -14.94 7.44
C GLY A 44 14.77 -13.60 6.72
N LYS A 45 13.54 -13.26 6.30
CA LYS A 45 13.24 -11.94 5.71
C LYS A 45 13.37 -10.84 6.76
N LEU A 46 12.85 -11.09 7.97
CA LEU A 46 12.96 -10.12 9.07
C LEU A 46 14.40 -9.88 9.49
N GLN A 47 15.16 -10.97 9.62
CA GLN A 47 16.56 -10.90 10.01
C GLN A 47 17.37 -10.08 9.00
N PHE A 48 17.22 -10.40 7.71
CA PHE A 48 17.85 -9.64 6.63
C PHE A 48 17.48 -8.15 6.66
N LEU A 49 16.19 -7.84 6.83
CA LEU A 49 15.74 -6.45 6.90
C LEU A 49 16.30 -5.73 8.13
N LYS A 50 16.36 -6.39 9.29
CA LYS A 50 16.97 -5.80 10.50
C LYS A 50 18.44 -5.49 10.30
N GLU A 51 19.20 -6.42 9.74
CA GLU A 51 20.62 -6.25 9.44
C GLU A 51 20.84 -5.13 8.40
N THR A 52 20.04 -5.10 7.35
CA THR A 52 20.12 -4.07 6.30
C THR A 52 19.80 -2.68 6.86
N ILE A 53 18.76 -2.58 7.70
CA ILE A 53 18.37 -1.30 8.31
C ILE A 53 19.41 -0.81 9.32
N GLY A 54 20.02 -1.72 10.08
CA GLY A 54 21.06 -1.39 11.06
C GLY A 54 22.41 -1.03 10.45
N SER A 55 22.68 -1.48 9.22
CA SER A 55 23.95 -1.22 8.50
C SER A 55 23.83 -0.06 7.51
N ASP A 56 23.00 -0.21 6.47
CA ASP A 56 22.77 0.79 5.44
C ASP A 56 21.33 0.73 4.89
N TYR A 57 20.43 1.45 5.55
CA TYR A 57 19.05 1.54 5.08
C TYR A 57 18.92 2.31 3.75
N ASN A 58 19.89 3.15 3.37
CA ASN A 58 19.83 3.90 2.12
C ASN A 58 19.96 2.97 0.92
N LEU A 59 20.74 1.89 1.05
CA LEU A 59 20.81 0.84 0.02
C LEU A 59 19.43 0.23 -0.25
N LEU A 60 18.67 -0.08 0.80
CA LEU A 60 17.30 -0.60 0.66
C LEU A 60 16.40 0.39 -0.09
N LEU A 61 16.42 1.66 0.30
CA LEU A 61 15.58 2.70 -0.31
C LEU A 61 15.93 2.91 -1.79
N LYS A 62 17.22 3.03 -2.12
CA LYS A 62 17.69 3.17 -3.51
C LYS A 62 17.35 1.96 -4.36
N THR A 63 17.47 0.76 -3.80
CA THR A 63 17.11 -0.49 -4.52
C THR A 63 15.62 -0.53 -4.82
N ILE A 64 14.78 -0.12 -3.87
CA ILE A 64 13.32 -0.08 -4.09
C ILE A 64 12.95 0.98 -5.12
N GLU A 65 13.59 2.14 -5.06
CA GLU A 65 13.36 3.23 -6.00
C GLU A 65 13.75 2.82 -7.43
N SER A 66 14.89 2.15 -7.61
CA SER A 66 15.35 1.72 -8.93
C SER A 66 14.45 0.67 -9.57
N VAL A 67 13.84 -0.21 -8.79
CA VAL A 67 12.93 -1.24 -9.32
C VAL A 67 11.48 -0.76 -9.43
N ASN A 68 11.08 0.37 -8.83
CA ASN A 68 9.68 0.82 -8.83
C ASN A 68 9.09 1.03 -10.24
N GLU A 69 9.93 1.36 -11.21
CA GLU A 69 9.55 1.55 -12.62
C GLU A 69 9.60 0.26 -13.44
N ASP A 70 10.07 -0.85 -12.87
CA ASP A 70 10.18 -2.12 -13.59
C ASP A 70 8.80 -2.78 -13.78
N PRO A 71 8.32 -2.95 -15.03
CA PRO A 71 7.06 -3.62 -15.31
C PRO A 71 7.08 -5.13 -14.97
N LEU A 72 8.25 -5.72 -14.75
CA LEU A 72 8.41 -7.14 -14.44
C LEU A 72 8.17 -7.47 -12.96
N ILE A 73 7.92 -6.49 -12.10
CA ILE A 73 7.57 -6.75 -10.69
C ILE A 73 6.24 -7.51 -10.65
N PRO A 74 6.22 -8.78 -10.18
CA PRO A 74 5.00 -9.57 -10.24
C PRO A 74 3.94 -9.06 -9.28
N PHE A 75 4.36 -8.53 -8.12
CA PHE A 75 3.46 -8.04 -7.07
C PHE A 75 4.05 -6.80 -6.40
N ARG A 76 3.53 -5.62 -6.74
CA ARG A 76 3.92 -4.33 -6.11
C ARG A 76 3.74 -4.32 -4.59
N LYS A 77 2.83 -5.15 -4.06
CA LYS A 77 2.69 -5.45 -2.62
C LYS A 77 4.03 -5.77 -1.93
N GLN A 78 4.97 -6.43 -2.61
CA GLN A 78 6.27 -6.74 -2.01
C GLN A 78 7.08 -5.49 -1.67
N ILE A 79 6.99 -4.44 -2.48
CA ILE A 79 7.62 -3.16 -2.19
C ILE A 79 7.10 -2.61 -0.85
N PHE A 80 5.78 -2.55 -0.68
CA PHE A 80 5.17 -2.06 0.55
C PHE A 80 5.48 -2.97 1.74
N ASN A 81 5.51 -4.28 1.58
CA ASN A 81 5.93 -5.20 2.64
C ASN A 81 7.38 -4.94 3.09
N MET A 82 8.29 -4.64 2.16
CA MET A 82 9.69 -4.33 2.44
C MET A 82 9.85 -2.98 3.16
N LEU A 83 8.98 -2.01 2.89
CA LEU A 83 9.01 -0.68 3.51
C LEU A 83 8.28 -0.61 4.85
N CYS A 84 7.14 -1.29 4.99
CA CYS A 84 6.33 -1.27 6.21
C CYS A 84 6.98 -2.06 7.37
N SER A 85 7.68 -3.15 7.07
CA SER A 85 8.27 -4.00 8.13
C SER A 85 9.32 -3.26 8.96
N PRO A 86 10.30 -2.54 8.35
CA PRO A 86 11.26 -1.72 9.08
C PRO A 86 10.67 -0.65 9.99
N MET A 87 9.46 -0.15 9.69
CA MET A 87 8.82 0.87 10.53
C MET A 87 8.54 0.39 11.96
N LEU A 88 8.50 -0.93 12.18
CA LEU A 88 8.29 -1.54 13.49
C LEU A 88 9.59 -1.86 14.23
N PHE A 89 10.72 -1.84 13.56
CA PHE A 89 11.99 -2.22 14.16
C PHE A 89 12.45 -1.15 15.15
N GLU A 90 13.06 -1.59 16.25
CA GLU A 90 13.64 -0.70 17.26
C GLU A 90 14.93 -0.09 16.74
N GLU A 91 15.65 -0.87 15.93
CA GLU A 91 16.90 -0.53 15.24
C GLU A 91 16.70 0.57 14.19
N ALA A 92 15.47 0.75 13.70
CA ALA A 92 15.16 1.77 12.70
C ALA A 92 15.12 3.17 13.34
N SER A 93 16.09 4.01 12.96
CA SER A 93 16.19 5.41 13.38
C SER A 93 14.95 6.22 12.98
N LYS A 94 14.75 7.36 13.64
CA LYS A 94 13.65 8.29 13.30
C LYS A 94 13.78 8.84 11.87
N GLU A 95 15.01 9.07 11.42
CA GLU A 95 15.34 9.51 10.06
C GLU A 95 14.94 8.44 9.05
N CYS A 96 15.41 7.20 9.22
CA CYS A 96 15.04 6.06 8.40
C CYS A 96 13.51 5.89 8.26
N LYS A 97 12.77 5.97 9.39
CA LYS A 97 11.30 5.90 9.36
C LYS A 97 10.65 7.06 8.60
N THR A 98 11.27 8.24 8.64
CA THR A 98 10.80 9.43 7.91
C THR A 98 11.05 9.26 6.42
N ASP A 99 12.24 8.79 6.03
CA ASP A 99 12.62 8.57 4.63
C ASP A 99 11.81 7.45 3.99
N ILE A 100 11.54 6.38 4.73
CA ILE A 100 10.59 5.34 4.30
C ILE A 100 9.23 5.96 3.99
N CYS A 101 8.70 6.85 4.85
CA CYS A 101 7.41 7.48 4.59
C CYS A 101 7.45 8.36 3.34
N THR A 102 8.53 9.12 3.16
CA THR A 102 8.75 9.96 1.98
C THR A 102 8.81 9.12 0.71
N LEU A 103 9.56 8.00 0.73
CA LEU A 103 9.67 7.10 -0.41
C LEU A 103 8.34 6.44 -0.73
N ILE A 104 7.59 5.95 0.28
CA ILE A 104 6.24 5.39 0.08
C ILE A 104 5.37 6.40 -0.67
N HIS A 105 5.35 7.66 -0.24
CA HIS A 105 4.57 8.70 -0.92
C HIS A 105 5.01 8.94 -2.37
N LYS A 106 6.31 8.81 -2.66
CA LYS A 106 6.87 9.01 -4.00
C LYS A 106 6.54 7.85 -4.95
N ILE A 107 6.58 6.62 -4.48
CA ILE A 107 6.50 5.41 -5.34
C ILE A 107 5.07 4.91 -5.57
N MET A 108 4.09 5.41 -4.80
CA MET A 108 2.69 5.05 -4.96
C MET A 108 2.15 5.65 -6.26
N LYS A 109 1.84 4.79 -7.24
CA LYS A 109 1.35 5.20 -8.56
C LYS A 109 -0.15 5.02 -8.71
N TYR A 110 -0.64 3.92 -8.16
CA TYR A 110 -2.03 3.48 -8.31
C TYR A 110 -2.75 3.47 -6.97
N ASP A 111 -4.07 3.39 -6.99
CA ASP A 111 -4.86 3.41 -5.76
C ASP A 111 -4.85 2.02 -5.10
N GLU A 112 -4.61 0.96 -5.86
CA GLU A 112 -4.27 -0.35 -5.34
C GLU A 112 -2.99 -0.31 -4.50
N ASP A 113 -1.97 0.47 -4.92
CA ASP A 113 -0.75 0.66 -4.12
C ASP A 113 -1.08 1.27 -2.76
N PHE A 114 -2.05 2.19 -2.71
CA PHE A 114 -2.55 2.76 -1.46
C PHE A 114 -3.18 1.72 -0.56
N PHE A 115 -4.06 0.89 -1.08
CA PHE A 115 -4.64 -0.16 -0.27
C PHE A 115 -3.63 -1.24 0.14
N GLU A 116 -2.67 -1.57 -0.71
CA GLU A 116 -1.59 -2.51 -0.37
C GLU A 116 -0.71 -1.96 0.75
N TYR A 117 -0.32 -0.68 0.68
CA TYR A 117 0.38 0.00 1.77
C TYR A 117 -0.41 -0.08 3.08
N ILE A 118 -1.70 0.26 3.04
CA ILE A 118 -2.57 0.22 4.22
C ILE A 118 -2.69 -1.19 4.78
N HIS A 119 -2.83 -2.19 3.92
CA HIS A 119 -2.89 -3.57 4.33
C HIS A 119 -1.57 -4.02 4.97
N CYS A 120 -0.42 -3.76 4.35
CA CYS A 120 0.89 -4.06 4.91
C CYS A 120 1.07 -3.41 6.28
N MET A 121 0.74 -2.12 6.42
CA MET A 121 0.75 -1.42 7.70
C MET A 121 -0.18 -2.05 8.75
N SER A 122 -1.36 -2.54 8.33
CA SER A 122 -2.31 -3.18 9.24
C SER A 122 -1.84 -4.56 9.74
N LEU A 123 -1.13 -5.31 8.90
CA LEU A 123 -0.50 -6.58 9.28
C LEU A 123 0.64 -6.36 10.27
N CYS A 124 1.45 -5.34 9.99
CA CYS A 124 2.57 -4.91 10.81
C CYS A 124 2.10 -4.39 12.18
N ASN A 125 1.04 -3.58 12.22
CA ASN A 125 0.56 -2.96 13.45
C ASN A 125 -0.91 -3.33 13.72
N LYS A 126 -1.10 -4.55 14.26
CA LYS A 126 -2.42 -5.11 14.60
C LYS A 126 -3.25 -4.22 15.55
N ARG A 127 -2.61 -3.29 16.27
CA ARG A 127 -3.28 -2.52 17.34
C ARG A 127 -3.82 -1.18 16.84
N LYS A 128 -3.08 -0.34 16.10
CA LYS A 128 -3.56 0.96 15.54
C LYS A 128 -2.66 1.45 14.39
N PHE A 129 -3.18 2.22 13.43
CA PHE A 129 -2.29 2.94 12.49
C PHE A 129 -1.37 3.90 13.22
N THR A 130 -0.11 3.91 12.79
CA THR A 130 0.90 4.88 13.20
C THR A 130 0.48 6.30 12.81
N LYS A 131 1.09 7.32 13.43
CA LYS A 131 0.84 8.72 13.07
C LYS A 131 1.18 8.97 11.58
N SER A 132 2.25 8.36 11.08
CA SER A 132 2.65 8.44 9.67
C SER A 132 1.63 7.81 8.74
N ALA A 133 1.13 6.60 9.03
CA ALA A 133 0.09 5.97 8.22
C ALA A 133 -1.21 6.80 8.20
N ARG A 134 -1.62 7.38 9.32
CA ARG A 134 -2.78 8.30 9.33
C ARG A 134 -2.54 9.56 8.52
N ARG A 135 -1.32 10.12 8.58
CA ARG A 135 -0.93 11.26 7.75
C ARG A 135 -0.98 10.89 6.27
N ALA A 136 -0.50 9.70 5.91
CA ALA A 136 -0.52 9.22 4.54
C ALA A 136 -1.95 9.07 4.00
N VAL A 137 -2.85 8.46 4.79
CA VAL A 137 -4.28 8.39 4.46
C VAL A 137 -4.89 9.79 4.29
N ARG A 138 -4.56 10.73 5.18
CA ARG A 138 -5.04 12.12 5.07
C ARG A 138 -4.59 12.78 3.78
N LEU A 139 -3.31 12.71 3.47
CA LEU A 139 -2.75 13.29 2.24
C LEU A 139 -3.36 12.67 0.99
N TYR A 140 -3.56 11.34 1.01
CA TYR A 140 -4.20 10.64 -0.09
C TYR A 140 -5.60 11.20 -0.39
N TYR A 141 -6.51 11.26 0.59
CA TYR A 141 -7.86 11.77 0.33
C TYR A 141 -7.90 13.28 0.05
N LYS A 142 -7.06 14.06 0.74
CA LYS A 142 -6.99 15.51 0.55
C LYS A 142 -6.47 15.90 -0.84
N GLY A 143 -5.52 15.13 -1.37
CA GLY A 143 -4.90 15.41 -2.66
C GLY A 143 -5.77 15.03 -3.88
N LYS A 144 -6.96 14.44 -3.69
CA LYS A 144 -7.85 14.08 -4.80
C LYS A 144 -8.94 15.14 -4.99
N THR A 145 -9.28 15.41 -6.25
CA THR A 145 -10.47 16.20 -6.58
C THR A 145 -11.75 15.40 -6.28
N PRO A 146 -12.93 16.05 -6.15
CA PRO A 146 -14.20 15.34 -5.97
C PRO A 146 -14.47 14.28 -7.03
N SER A 147 -14.18 14.59 -8.30
CA SER A 147 -14.37 13.69 -9.45
C SER A 147 -13.42 12.49 -9.42
N GLN A 148 -12.15 12.72 -9.08
CA GLN A 148 -11.19 11.64 -8.84
C GLN A 148 -11.65 10.73 -7.69
N LEU A 149 -12.07 11.32 -6.57
CA LEU A 149 -12.52 10.55 -5.42
C LEU A 149 -13.76 9.69 -5.72
N ALA A 150 -14.70 10.22 -6.51
CA ALA A 150 -15.86 9.49 -7.00
C ALA A 150 -15.46 8.31 -7.90
N GLN A 151 -14.53 8.55 -8.83
CA GLN A 151 -13.95 7.52 -9.69
C GLN A 151 -13.31 6.40 -8.87
N TYR A 152 -12.43 6.74 -7.92
CA TYR A 152 -11.76 5.73 -7.11
C TYR A 152 -12.69 4.90 -6.25
N TYR A 153 -13.71 5.55 -5.67
CA TYR A 153 -14.74 4.84 -4.94
C TYR A 153 -15.49 3.83 -5.83
N ALA A 154 -15.72 4.17 -7.11
CA ALA A 154 -16.37 3.32 -8.09
C ALA A 154 -15.47 2.21 -8.66
N ASP A 155 -14.16 2.44 -8.73
CA ASP A 155 -13.22 1.44 -9.23
C ASP A 155 -12.90 0.41 -8.13
N THR A 156 -12.62 0.87 -6.91
CA THR A 156 -12.15 0.03 -5.80
C THR A 156 -13.00 0.21 -4.55
N MET A 157 -13.94 -0.69 -4.29
CA MET A 157 -14.78 -0.59 -3.08
C MET A 157 -14.03 -1.00 -1.80
N SER A 158 -13.29 -2.10 -1.88
CA SER A 158 -12.53 -2.65 -0.77
C SER A 158 -11.35 -3.48 -1.26
N VAL A 159 -10.28 -3.46 -0.48
CA VAL A 159 -9.09 -4.30 -0.71
C VAL A 159 -8.62 -4.79 0.64
N HIS A 160 -8.36 -6.10 0.76
CA HIS A 160 -7.95 -6.75 2.02
C HIS A 160 -8.83 -6.39 3.24
N GLY A 161 -10.14 -6.24 3.04
CA GLY A 161 -11.10 -5.88 4.09
C GLY A 161 -11.08 -4.41 4.55
N TRP A 162 -10.26 -3.57 3.92
CA TRP A 162 -10.26 -2.12 4.08
C TRP A 162 -11.17 -1.48 3.03
N THR A 163 -12.09 -0.61 3.47
CA THR A 163 -12.96 0.18 2.61
C THR A 163 -12.61 1.66 2.72
N HIS A 164 -12.92 2.45 1.69
CA HIS A 164 -12.81 3.91 1.76
C HIS A 164 -13.54 4.48 2.99
N ARG A 165 -14.77 4.02 3.23
CA ARG A 165 -15.58 4.38 4.42
C ARG A 165 -14.83 4.12 5.73
N ARG A 166 -14.20 2.95 5.88
CA ARG A 166 -13.46 2.59 7.09
C ARG A 166 -12.24 3.50 7.27
N LEU A 167 -11.50 3.79 6.20
CA LEU A 167 -10.32 4.64 6.24
C LEU A 167 -10.66 6.10 6.57
N ILE A 168 -11.72 6.64 5.96
CA ILE A 168 -12.24 7.97 6.23
C ILE A 168 -12.60 8.11 7.72
N LYS A 169 -13.37 7.16 8.25
CA LYS A 169 -13.77 7.13 9.67
C LYS A 169 -12.55 7.01 10.59
N PHE A 170 -11.64 6.11 10.28
CA PHE A 170 -10.51 5.77 11.16
C PHE A 170 -9.44 6.87 11.22
N CYS A 171 -9.24 7.59 10.11
CA CYS A 171 -8.21 8.64 10.03
C CYS A 171 -8.75 10.06 10.27
N HIS A 172 -10.06 10.19 10.52
CA HIS A 172 -10.77 11.45 10.71
C HIS A 172 -10.50 12.43 9.55
N ILE A 173 -10.78 11.96 8.33
CA ILE A 173 -10.59 12.78 7.13
C ILE A 173 -11.59 13.93 7.15
N LYS A 174 -11.08 15.14 6.90
CA LYS A 174 -11.88 16.36 6.76
C LYS A 174 -11.94 16.74 5.30
N ALA A 175 -13.10 17.24 4.87
CA ALA A 175 -13.25 17.82 3.54
C ALA A 175 -12.40 19.09 3.41
N GLU A 176 -11.99 19.40 2.18
CA GLU A 176 -11.26 20.63 1.85
C GLU A 176 -12.16 21.68 1.19
N SER A 177 -13.31 21.25 0.67
CA SER A 177 -14.31 22.10 0.01
C SER A 177 -15.71 21.54 0.21
N PRO A 178 -16.78 22.33 -0.01
CA PRO A 178 -18.16 21.85 0.05
C PRO A 178 -18.42 20.68 -0.92
N ALA A 179 -17.90 20.74 -2.14
CA ALA A 179 -17.99 19.65 -3.12
C ALA A 179 -17.32 18.37 -2.63
N HIS A 180 -16.13 18.50 -2.01
CA HIS A 180 -15.41 17.37 -1.43
C HIS A 180 -16.19 16.77 -0.25
N GLU A 181 -16.86 17.60 0.56
CA GLU A 181 -17.69 17.15 1.68
C GLU A 181 -18.90 16.33 1.22
N ILE A 182 -19.55 16.73 0.13
CA ILE A 182 -20.70 16.01 -0.44
C ILE A 182 -20.27 14.60 -0.88
N VAL A 183 -19.16 14.48 -1.62
CA VAL A 183 -18.64 13.18 -2.07
C VAL A 183 -18.23 12.31 -0.88
N LEU A 184 -17.48 12.85 0.08
CA LEU A 184 -17.10 12.11 1.30
C LEU A 184 -18.32 11.66 2.11
N SER A 185 -19.34 12.51 2.21
CA SER A 185 -20.61 12.20 2.87
C SER A 185 -21.33 11.05 2.18
N TYR A 186 -21.35 11.03 0.85
CA TYR A 186 -21.88 9.91 0.08
C TYR A 186 -21.14 8.60 0.38
N ILE A 187 -19.80 8.60 0.36
CA ILE A 187 -18.99 7.41 0.69
C ILE A 187 -19.33 6.90 2.10
N MET A 188 -19.55 7.81 3.04
CA MET A 188 -19.79 7.50 4.45
C MET A 188 -21.20 7.02 4.77
N LYS A 189 -22.21 7.66 4.17
CA LYS A 189 -23.63 7.54 4.54
C LYS A 189 -24.52 6.93 3.45
N LYS A 190 -24.05 6.85 2.19
CA LYS A 190 -24.85 6.41 1.03
C LYS A 190 -26.09 7.26 0.78
N LYS A 191 -26.00 8.55 1.08
CA LYS A 191 -27.06 9.53 0.86
C LYS A 191 -26.60 10.54 -0.18
N CYS A 192 -27.40 10.73 -1.22
CA CYS A 192 -27.24 11.90 -2.09
C CYS A 192 -27.68 13.14 -1.31
N VAL A 193 -26.89 14.19 -1.42
CA VAL A 193 -27.23 15.52 -0.91
C VAL A 193 -27.54 16.35 -2.13
N ASP A 194 -28.69 17.04 -2.11
CA ASP A 194 -29.04 17.96 -3.18
C ASP A 194 -28.00 19.08 -3.22
N THR A 195 -27.48 19.32 -4.41
CA THR A 195 -26.45 20.32 -4.67
C THR A 195 -26.80 21.02 -5.97
N GLU A 196 -26.46 22.30 -6.09
CA GLU A 196 -26.64 23.05 -7.33
C GLU A 196 -25.49 22.80 -8.33
N ASP A 197 -24.38 22.23 -7.86
CA ASP A 197 -23.18 21.93 -8.65
C ASP A 197 -23.39 20.70 -9.56
N ASP A 198 -23.45 20.94 -10.87
CA ASP A 198 -23.69 19.90 -11.88
C ASP A 198 -22.56 18.86 -11.95
N GLU A 199 -21.31 19.23 -11.67
CA GLU A 199 -20.20 18.28 -11.63
C GLU A 199 -20.36 17.32 -10.44
N VAL A 200 -20.73 17.85 -9.28
CA VAL A 200 -20.97 17.05 -8.08
C VAL A 200 -22.19 16.14 -8.26
N LYS A 201 -23.27 16.61 -8.90
CA LYS A 201 -24.42 15.74 -9.25
C LYS A 201 -23.99 14.57 -10.10
N LYS A 202 -23.23 14.83 -11.17
CA LYS A 202 -22.73 13.78 -12.07
C LYS A 202 -21.88 12.75 -11.33
N ASN A 203 -21.02 13.21 -10.41
CA ASN A 203 -20.21 12.33 -9.57
C ASN A 203 -21.08 11.45 -8.64
N LEU A 204 -22.10 12.03 -8.00
CA LEU A 204 -23.02 11.28 -7.14
C LEU A 204 -23.83 10.24 -7.91
N GLU A 205 -24.34 10.61 -9.09
CA GLU A 205 -25.07 9.69 -9.98
C GLU A 205 -24.18 8.54 -10.44
N TYR A 206 -22.94 8.85 -10.84
CA TYR A 206 -21.95 7.84 -11.22
C TYR A 206 -21.71 6.84 -10.08
N MET A 207 -21.41 7.33 -8.88
CA MET A 207 -21.18 6.47 -7.70
C MET A 207 -22.41 5.64 -7.35
N LYS A 208 -23.62 6.21 -7.49
CA LYS A 208 -24.89 5.51 -7.24
C LYS A 208 -25.11 4.37 -8.22
N LYS A 209 -24.91 4.62 -9.52
CA LYS A 209 -25.04 3.59 -10.56
C LYS A 209 -24.05 2.45 -10.33
N CYS A 210 -22.81 2.75 -9.95
CA CYS A 210 -21.83 1.73 -9.60
C CYS A 210 -22.25 0.89 -8.39
N ASP A 211 -22.81 1.51 -7.34
CA ASP A 211 -23.33 0.79 -6.17
C ASP A 211 -24.56 -0.08 -6.50
N GLU A 212 -25.42 0.34 -7.44
CA GLU A 212 -26.56 -0.43 -7.95
C GLU A 212 -26.10 -1.68 -8.73
N LEU A 213 -25.22 -1.49 -9.72
CA LEU A 213 -24.65 -2.59 -10.52
C LEU A 213 -23.96 -3.65 -9.64
N ARG A 214 -23.25 -3.22 -8.59
CA ARG A 214 -22.61 -4.14 -7.65
C ARG A 214 -23.61 -4.97 -6.84
N LYS A 215 -24.77 -4.40 -6.48
CA LYS A 215 -25.83 -5.12 -5.76
C LYS A 215 -26.54 -6.13 -6.66
N GLU A 216 -26.70 -5.80 -7.93
CA GLU A 216 -27.28 -6.71 -8.93
C GLU A 216 -26.38 -7.93 -9.15
N ASN A 217 -25.06 -7.74 -9.24
CA ASN A 217 -24.10 -8.84 -9.41
C ASN A 217 -23.89 -9.72 -8.16
N GLN A 218 -24.49 -9.39 -7.02
CA GLN A 218 -24.40 -10.16 -5.77
C GLN A 218 -25.65 -10.99 -5.47
N LYS A 219 -26.70 -10.89 -6.31
CA LYS A 219 -27.90 -11.72 -6.25
C LYS A 219 -27.76 -12.93 -7.16
#